data_AF-A0A7Y0BT00-F1
#
_entry.id   AF-A0A7Y0BT00-F1
#
_cell.length_a   1.000
_cell.length_b   1.000
_cell.length_c   1.000
_cell.angle_alpha   90.00
_cell.angle_beta   90.00
_cell.angle_gamma   90.00
#
_symmetry.space_group_name_H-M   'P 1'
#
loop_
_entity.id
_entity.type
_entity.pdbx_description
1 polymer ?
#
loop_
_entity_poly.entity_id
_entity_poly.type
_entity_poly.pdbx_seq_one_letter_code
_entity_poly.pdbx_strand_id
1 'polypeptide(L)'
;MSPQPGLSTLAQIRRTVLYPVIALAACAEGVPPALLDALIARESRYNPAAISPKGAIGLTQLLPATASALGTGNPWSTYANLKGGARYLRQQLDAFGRYDLALAAYNAGPGNVRRHKGVPPFAETRGYVDDVLATLLRGRPLAMPMPKSSGRAGGRSVFLAVYPASVPLPRMTAP
;
A
#
# COMPACT_ATOMS: atom_id res chain seq x y z
N MET A 1 -12.52 -10.90 -2.46
CA MET A 1 -11.42 -10.61 -1.52
C MET A 1 -11.85 -11.12 -0.15
N SER A 2 -11.02 -11.90 0.55
CA SER A 2 -11.41 -12.48 1.86
C SER A 2 -11.49 -11.40 2.95
N PRO A 3 -12.40 -11.55 3.94
CA PRO A 3 -12.45 -10.73 5.13
C PRO A 3 -11.07 -10.63 5.82
N GLN A 4 -10.74 -9.44 6.33
CA GLN A 4 -9.57 -9.26 7.17
C GLN A 4 -9.97 -9.38 8.65
N PRO A 5 -9.46 -10.37 9.39
CA PRO A 5 -9.75 -10.52 10.82
C PRO A 5 -9.41 -9.26 11.60
N GLY A 6 -10.22 -8.93 12.60
CA GLY A 6 -10.03 -7.74 13.45
C GLY A 6 -10.59 -6.44 12.89
N LEU A 7 -11.09 -6.42 11.65
CA LEU A 7 -11.83 -5.28 11.11
C LEU A 7 -13.32 -5.36 11.42
N SER A 8 -13.92 -4.21 11.79
CA SER A 8 -15.38 -4.08 11.85
C SER A 8 -16.02 -4.27 10.48
N THR A 9 -17.32 -4.60 10.44
CA THR A 9 -18.08 -4.72 9.18
C THR A 9 -17.95 -3.48 8.31
N LEU A 10 -18.02 -2.28 8.90
CA LEU A 10 -17.85 -1.03 8.17
C LEU A 10 -16.45 -0.89 7.55
N ALA A 11 -15.40 -1.25 8.30
CA ALA A 11 -14.04 -1.22 7.77
C ALA A 11 -13.84 -2.24 6.63
N GLN A 12 -14.47 -3.41 6.72
CA GLN A 12 -14.45 -4.42 5.65
C GLN A 12 -15.17 -3.94 4.38
N ILE A 13 -16.31 -3.26 4.53
CA ILE A 13 -17.03 -2.62 3.41
C ILE A 13 -16.16 -1.55 2.77
N ARG A 14 -15.60 -0.63 3.57
CA ARG A 14 -14.70 0.41 3.08
C ARG A 14 -13.50 -0.16 2.34
N ARG A 15 -12.86 -1.19 2.90
CA ARG A 15 -11.77 -1.92 2.24
C ARG A 15 -12.19 -2.45 0.87
N THR A 16 -13.35 -3.12 0.78
CA THR A 16 -13.85 -3.67 -0.49
C THR A 16 -14.05 -2.58 -1.55
N VAL A 17 -14.66 -1.46 -1.17
CA VAL A 17 -14.93 -0.33 -2.08
C VAL A 17 -13.65 0.40 -2.48
N LEU A 18 -12.71 0.58 -1.54
CA LEU A 18 -11.48 1.33 -1.76
C LEU A 18 -10.37 0.51 -2.41
N TYR A 19 -10.42 -0.82 -2.35
CA TYR A 19 -9.33 -1.67 -2.85
C TYR A 19 -8.90 -1.37 -4.29
N PRO A 20 -9.80 -1.15 -5.27
CA PRO A 20 -9.38 -0.80 -6.63
C PRO A 20 -8.51 0.47 -6.68
N VAL A 21 -8.86 1.52 -5.92
CA VAL A 21 -8.08 2.77 -5.90
C VAL A 21 -6.81 2.65 -5.06
N ILE A 22 -6.80 1.80 -4.01
CA ILE A 22 -5.59 1.43 -3.27
C ILE A 22 -4.60 0.73 -4.20
N ALA A 23 -5.07 -0.27 -4.95
CA ALA A 23 -4.24 -1.02 -5.90
C ALA A 23 -3.71 -0.11 -7.01
N LEU A 24 -4.53 0.80 -7.53
CA LEU A 24 -4.10 1.78 -8.53
C LEU A 24 -2.96 2.66 -8.01
N ALA A 25 -3.09 3.23 -6.81
CA ALA A 25 -2.07 4.07 -6.21
C ALA A 25 -0.78 3.29 -5.90
N ALA A 26 -0.90 2.05 -5.40
CA ALA A 26 0.23 1.17 -5.15
C ALA A 26 1.01 0.87 -6.44
N CYS A 27 0.30 0.48 -7.51
CA CYS A 27 0.89 0.22 -8.82
C CYS A 27 1.58 1.47 -9.40
N ALA A 28 0.96 2.64 -9.29
CA ALA A 28 1.50 3.89 -9.81
C ALA A 28 2.84 4.28 -9.17
N GLU A 29 3.08 3.90 -7.91
CA GLU A 29 4.30 4.21 -7.17
C GLU A 29 5.22 2.98 -6.99
N GLY A 30 4.94 1.86 -7.67
CA GLY A 30 5.79 0.67 -7.66
C GLY A 30 5.86 -0.04 -6.30
N VAL A 31 4.75 -0.04 -5.55
CA VAL A 31 4.59 -0.74 -4.27
C VAL A 31 3.66 -1.94 -4.45
N PRO A 32 3.93 -3.10 -3.82
CA PRO A 32 2.99 -4.22 -3.82
C PRO A 32 1.62 -3.82 -3.25
N PRO A 33 0.50 -4.00 -3.98
CA PRO A 33 -0.83 -3.61 -3.51
C PRO A 33 -1.20 -4.20 -2.15
N ALA A 34 -0.83 -5.46 -1.90
CA ALA A 34 -1.09 -6.14 -0.63
C ALA A 34 -0.34 -5.50 0.55
N LEU A 35 0.85 -4.94 0.33
CA LEU A 35 1.62 -4.25 1.38
C LEU A 35 0.96 -2.91 1.74
N LEU A 36 0.54 -2.13 0.73
CA LEU A 36 -0.17 -0.88 0.98
C LEU A 36 -1.54 -1.12 1.64
N ASP A 37 -2.28 -2.15 1.21
CA ASP A 37 -3.54 -2.55 1.84
C ASP A 37 -3.35 -2.91 3.33
N ALA A 38 -2.32 -3.70 3.66
CA ALA A 38 -2.00 -4.05 5.05
C ALA A 38 -1.58 -2.83 5.90
N LEU A 39 -0.83 -1.90 5.31
CA LEU A 39 -0.48 -0.63 5.96
C LEU A 39 -1.74 0.18 6.28
N ILE A 40 -2.65 0.37 5.32
CA ILE A 40 -3.90 1.15 5.50
C ILE A 40 -4.79 0.54 6.59
N ALA A 41 -4.83 -0.80 6.69
CA ALA A 41 -5.54 -1.47 7.76
C ALA A 41 -5.05 -1.03 9.14
N ARG A 42 -3.72 -0.90 9.32
CA ARG A 42 -3.10 -0.44 10.57
C ARG A 42 -3.26 1.07 10.78
N GLU A 43 -3.13 1.87 9.72
CA GLU A 43 -3.13 3.33 9.84
C GLU A 43 -4.51 3.91 10.17
N SER A 44 -5.55 3.49 9.44
CA SER A 44 -6.85 4.17 9.47
C SER A 44 -8.03 3.23 9.62
N ARG A 45 -7.80 1.90 9.56
CA ARG A 45 -8.85 0.90 9.38
C ARG A 45 -9.79 1.29 8.23
N TYR A 46 -9.18 1.76 7.13
CA TYR A 46 -9.86 2.20 5.92
C TYR A 46 -10.77 3.44 6.09
N ASN A 47 -10.58 4.24 7.14
CA ASN A 47 -11.31 5.49 7.32
C ASN A 47 -10.62 6.66 6.57
N PRO A 48 -11.19 7.16 5.45
CA PRO A 48 -10.57 8.25 4.70
C PRO A 48 -10.61 9.60 5.43
N ALA A 49 -11.44 9.73 6.47
CA ALA A 49 -11.55 10.93 7.30
C ALA A 49 -10.72 10.85 8.60
N ALA A 50 -9.86 9.84 8.76
CA ALA A 50 -9.06 9.68 9.97
C ALA A 50 -8.07 10.83 10.15
N ILE A 51 -7.97 11.36 11.37
CA ILE A 51 -6.98 12.36 11.77
C ILE A 51 -6.40 11.89 13.10
N SER A 52 -5.08 11.72 13.16
CA SER A 52 -4.39 11.36 14.41
C SER A 52 -4.16 12.58 15.31
N PRO A 53 -3.85 12.39 16.60
CA PRO A 53 -3.46 13.49 17.49
C PRO A 53 -2.24 14.30 16.98
N LYS A 54 -1.37 13.68 16.18
CA LYS A 54 -0.19 14.33 15.57
C LYS A 54 -0.53 15.04 14.25
N GLY A 55 -1.79 15.01 13.82
CA GLY A 55 -2.25 15.66 12.59
C GLY A 55 -2.01 14.86 11.30
N ALA A 56 -1.62 13.58 11.39
CA ALA A 56 -1.58 12.69 10.23
C ALA A 56 -3.00 12.39 9.72
N ILE A 57 -3.17 12.31 8.40
CA ILE A 57 -4.50 12.34 7.78
C ILE A 57 -4.79 11.17 6.83
N GLY A 58 -6.06 10.81 6.75
CA GLY A 58 -6.61 9.92 5.74
C GLY A 58 -6.21 8.46 5.87
N LEU A 59 -6.28 7.75 4.75
CA LEU A 59 -6.10 6.30 4.67
C LEU A 59 -4.69 5.85 5.06
N THR A 60 -3.69 6.64 4.70
CA THR A 60 -2.27 6.32 4.88
C THR A 60 -1.62 7.05 6.05
N GLN A 61 -2.40 7.87 6.77
CA GLN A 61 -1.96 8.67 7.93
C GLN A 61 -0.65 9.41 7.66
N LEU A 62 -0.51 9.96 6.46
CA LEU A 62 0.64 10.79 6.13
C LEU A 62 0.49 12.16 6.80
N LEU A 63 1.57 12.70 7.35
CA LEU A 63 1.57 14.08 7.82
C LEU A 63 1.39 15.04 6.62
N PRO A 64 0.57 16.09 6.73
CA PRO A 64 0.36 17.05 5.64
C PRO A 64 1.66 17.66 5.10
N ALA A 65 2.63 17.97 5.99
CA ALA A 65 3.94 18.47 5.59
C ALA A 65 4.72 17.45 4.73
N THR A 66 4.67 16.17 5.08
CA THR A 66 5.27 15.10 4.27
C THR A 66 4.57 14.97 2.92
N ALA A 67 3.23 15.00 2.90
CA ALA A 67 2.47 14.93 1.65
C ALA A 67 2.80 16.11 0.70
N SER A 68 2.94 17.31 1.26
CA SER A 68 3.34 18.51 0.52
C SER A 68 4.74 18.35 -0.08
N ALA A 69 5.72 17.89 0.71
CA ALA A 69 7.09 17.65 0.25
C ALA A 69 7.17 16.58 -0.85
N LEU A 70 6.22 15.64 -0.89
CA LEU A 70 6.14 14.60 -1.92
C LEU A 70 5.45 15.04 -3.21
N GLY A 71 4.83 16.23 -3.24
CA GLY A 71 4.19 16.79 -4.44
C GLY A 71 3.01 15.96 -4.96
N THR A 72 2.21 15.34 -4.08
CA THR A 72 1.10 14.45 -4.49
C THR A 72 -0.26 15.14 -4.62
N GLY A 73 -0.30 16.47 -4.57
CA GLY A 73 -1.53 17.27 -4.64
C GLY A 73 -2.22 17.45 -3.29
N ASN A 74 -3.53 17.69 -3.30
CA ASN A 74 -4.32 17.91 -2.07
C ASN A 74 -4.43 16.60 -1.26
N PRO A 75 -3.81 16.48 -0.07
CA PRO A 75 -3.76 15.22 0.67
C PRO A 75 -5.09 14.82 1.34
N TRP A 76 -6.12 15.67 1.27
CA TRP A 76 -7.49 15.34 1.66
C TRP A 76 -8.28 14.60 0.57
N SER A 77 -7.81 14.63 -0.68
CA SER A 77 -8.35 13.75 -1.72
C SER A 77 -7.94 12.32 -1.43
N THR A 78 -8.90 11.39 -1.53
CA THR A 78 -8.66 9.95 -1.29
C THR A 78 -7.51 9.43 -2.14
N TYR A 79 -7.50 9.73 -3.44
CA TYR A 79 -6.44 9.23 -4.33
C TYR A 79 -5.08 9.89 -4.06
N ALA A 80 -5.05 11.20 -3.80
CA ALA A 80 -3.81 11.89 -3.49
C ALA A 80 -3.20 11.43 -2.16
N ASN A 81 -4.03 11.13 -1.15
CA ASN A 81 -3.60 10.54 0.12
C ASN A 81 -2.98 9.14 -0.06
N LEU A 82 -3.64 8.29 -0.87
CA LEU A 82 -3.15 6.96 -1.20
C LEU A 82 -1.83 7.01 -1.98
N LYS A 83 -1.76 7.86 -3.00
CA LYS A 83 -0.55 8.07 -3.81
C LYS A 83 0.60 8.61 -2.96
N GLY A 84 0.32 9.58 -2.07
CA GLY A 84 1.30 10.13 -1.12
C GLY A 84 1.88 9.06 -0.20
N GLY A 85 1.01 8.28 0.46
CA GLY A 85 1.47 7.19 1.32
C GLY A 85 2.22 6.10 0.56
N ALA A 86 1.75 5.70 -0.63
CA ALA A 86 2.43 4.73 -1.48
C ALA A 86 3.83 5.22 -1.88
N ARG A 87 3.94 6.48 -2.32
CA ARG A 87 5.23 7.12 -2.64
C ARG A 87 6.16 7.15 -1.44
N TYR A 88 5.66 7.52 -0.26
CA TYR A 88 6.47 7.56 0.94
C TYR A 88 6.97 6.17 1.34
N LEU A 89 6.12 5.16 1.24
CA LEU A 89 6.49 3.77 1.47
C LEU A 89 7.51 3.27 0.45
N ARG A 90 7.36 3.61 -0.84
CA ARG A 90 8.36 3.32 -1.89
C ARG A 90 9.73 3.85 -1.53
N GLN A 91 9.82 5.12 -1.11
CA GLN A 91 11.08 5.72 -0.67
C GLN A 91 11.74 4.94 0.49
N GLN A 92 10.94 4.43 1.43
CA GLN A 92 11.48 3.62 2.53
C GLN A 92 11.92 2.23 2.05
N LEU A 93 11.20 1.62 1.11
CA LEU A 93 11.61 0.37 0.48
C LEU A 93 12.93 0.53 -0.28
N ASP A 94 13.10 1.62 -1.02
CA ASP A 94 14.35 1.94 -1.71
C ASP A 94 15.51 2.16 -0.73
N ALA A 95 15.25 2.87 0.38
CA ALA A 95 16.29 3.21 1.34
C ALA A 95 16.76 2.02 2.19
N PHE A 96 15.89 1.05 2.49
CA PHE A 96 16.18 -0.01 3.45
C PHE A 96 16.11 -1.44 2.90
N GLY A 97 15.53 -1.66 1.72
CA GLY A 97 15.52 -2.96 1.02
C GLY A 97 14.71 -4.08 1.68
N ARG A 98 14.13 -3.84 2.87
CA ARG A 98 13.37 -4.83 3.65
C ARG A 98 12.07 -4.22 4.17
N TYR A 99 11.00 -5.02 4.18
CA TYR A 99 9.67 -4.53 4.59
C TYR A 99 9.61 -4.10 6.04
N ASP A 100 10.22 -4.87 6.95
CA ASP A 100 10.23 -4.53 8.38
C ASP A 100 10.92 -3.19 8.66
N LEU A 101 12.06 -2.94 8.00
CA LEU A 101 12.79 -1.68 8.13
C LEU A 101 12.07 -0.51 7.44
N ALA A 102 11.44 -0.76 6.28
CA ALA A 102 10.69 0.26 5.57
C ALA A 102 9.43 0.69 6.35
N LEU A 103 8.71 -0.26 6.95
CA LEU A 103 7.56 0.00 7.81
C LEU A 103 7.98 0.71 9.11
N ALA A 104 9.10 0.30 9.71
CA ALA A 104 9.66 1.01 10.86
C ALA A 104 10.04 2.45 10.50
N ALA A 105 10.61 2.68 9.32
CA ALA A 105 10.96 4.02 8.83
C ALA A 105 9.72 4.84 8.50
N TYR A 106 8.66 4.23 7.99
CA TYR A 106 7.39 4.90 7.75
C TYR A 106 6.77 5.41 9.05
N ASN A 107 6.76 4.58 10.10
CA ASN A 107 6.16 4.90 11.39
C ASN A 107 7.05 5.80 12.29
N ALA A 108 8.31 5.45 12.46
CA ALA A 108 9.23 6.13 13.37
C ALA A 108 10.15 7.14 12.68
N GLY A 109 10.12 7.22 11.36
CA GLY A 109 11.03 8.04 10.56
C GLY A 109 12.35 7.31 10.22
N PRO A 110 12.91 7.52 9.02
CA PRO A 110 14.12 6.83 8.54
C PRO A 110 15.37 7.13 9.39
N GLY A 111 15.45 8.32 10.00
CA GLY A 111 16.56 8.69 10.88
C GLY A 111 16.67 7.79 12.11
N ASN A 112 15.53 7.37 12.68
CA ASN A 112 15.52 6.46 13.82
C ASN A 112 15.99 5.06 13.42
N VAL A 113 15.57 4.56 12.25
CA VAL A 113 16.02 3.25 11.74
C VAL A 113 17.53 3.25 11.46
N ARG A 114 18.05 4.32 10.85
CA ARG A 114 19.51 4.48 10.61
C ARG A 114 20.30 4.52 11.92
N ARG A 115 19.83 5.30 12.91
CA ARG A 115 20.51 5.44 14.21
C ARG A 115 20.61 4.11 14.96
N HIS A 116 19.55 3.31 14.94
CA HIS A 116 19.51 2.01 15.62
C HIS A 116 20.01 0.84 14.78
N LYS A 117 20.34 1.08 13.49
CA LYS A 117 20.76 0.04 12.53
C LYS A 117 19.75 -1.12 12.42
N GLY A 118 18.46 -0.80 12.53
CA GLY A 118 17.38 -1.79 12.60
C GLY A 118 16.06 -1.17 13.03
N VAL A 119 15.06 -2.01 13.31
CA VAL A 119 13.80 -1.56 13.91
C VAL A 119 14.10 -0.93 15.27
N PRO A 120 13.76 0.35 15.50
CA PRO A 120 14.08 1.03 16.76
C PRO A 120 13.35 0.36 17.94
N PRO A 121 13.90 0.45 19.17
CA PRO A 121 13.34 -0.22 20.34
C PRO A 121 12.10 0.48 20.92
N PHE A 122 11.27 1.08 20.06
CA PHE A 122 10.02 1.71 20.45
C PHE A 122 8.90 0.67 20.40
N ALA A 123 8.20 0.49 21.52
CA ALA A 123 7.13 -0.49 21.62
C ALA A 123 6.04 -0.27 20.55
N GLU A 124 5.67 0.99 20.32
CA GLU A 124 4.72 1.40 19.27
C GLU A 124 5.18 0.94 17.88
N THR A 125 6.44 1.19 17.52
CA THR A 125 6.97 0.87 16.19
C THR A 125 7.11 -0.63 15.97
N ARG A 126 7.56 -1.39 16.97
CA ARG A 126 7.63 -2.85 16.87
C ARG A 126 6.24 -3.45 16.66
N GLY A 127 5.26 -3.04 17.48
CA GLY A 127 3.87 -3.48 17.32
C GLY A 127 3.29 -3.08 15.96
N TYR A 128 3.60 -1.87 15.46
CA TYR A 128 3.19 -1.44 14.13
C TYR A 128 3.73 -2.36 13.02
N VAL A 129 5.03 -2.67 13.06
CA VAL A 129 5.68 -3.54 12.07
C VAL A 129 5.07 -4.95 12.11
N ASP A 130 4.93 -5.52 13.30
CA ASP A 130 4.38 -6.86 13.49
C ASP A 130 2.93 -6.95 12.97
N ASP A 131 2.09 -5.97 13.30
CA ASP A 131 0.69 -5.93 12.88
C ASP A 131 0.53 -5.85 11.36
N VAL A 132 1.33 -5.00 10.70
CA VAL A 132 1.27 -4.83 9.23
C VAL A 132 1.77 -6.09 8.54
N LEU A 133 2.89 -6.67 8.99
CA LEU A 133 3.42 -7.90 8.40
C LEU A 133 2.50 -9.10 8.63
N ALA A 134 1.90 -9.24 9.82
CA ALA A 134 0.93 -10.28 10.10
C ALA A 134 -0.31 -10.13 9.20
N THR A 135 -0.77 -8.90 8.97
CA THR A 135 -1.90 -8.62 8.05
C THR A 135 -1.55 -8.95 6.61
N LEU A 136 -0.35 -8.58 6.16
CA LEU A 136 0.15 -8.91 4.83
C LEU A 136 0.20 -10.43 4.61
N LEU A 137 0.76 -11.19 5.57
CA LEU A 137 0.91 -12.64 5.45
C LEU A 137 -0.45 -13.38 5.44
N ARG A 138 -1.42 -12.92 6.23
CA ARG A 138 -2.81 -13.46 6.21
C ARG A 138 -3.53 -13.18 4.89
N GLY A 139 -3.22 -12.06 4.24
CA GLY A 139 -3.85 -11.66 2.98
C GLY A 139 -3.27 -12.36 1.74
N ARG A 140 -2.13 -13.04 1.85
CA ARG A 140 -1.59 -13.85 0.75
C ARG A 140 -2.52 -15.04 0.55
N PRO A 141 -3.05 -15.29 -0.68
CA PRO A 141 -3.60 -16.60 -0.95
C PRO A 141 -2.51 -17.63 -0.65
N LEU A 142 -2.84 -18.69 0.10
CA LEU A 142 -1.98 -19.87 0.24
C LEU A 142 -1.44 -20.19 -1.15
N ALA A 143 -0.12 -20.28 -1.28
CA ALA A 143 0.55 -20.35 -2.57
C ALA A 143 -0.21 -21.28 -3.53
N MET A 144 -0.76 -20.71 -4.61
CA MET A 144 -1.07 -21.54 -5.77
C MET A 144 0.28 -22.15 -6.17
N PRO A 145 0.40 -23.49 -6.27
CA PRO A 145 1.63 -24.07 -6.76
C PRO A 145 1.87 -23.47 -8.15
N MET A 146 2.96 -22.69 -8.28
CA MET A 146 3.43 -22.26 -9.59
C MET A 146 3.62 -23.53 -10.41
N PRO A 147 3.07 -23.64 -11.63
CA PRO A 147 3.36 -24.77 -12.48
C PRO A 147 4.88 -24.84 -12.65
N LYS A 148 5.48 -25.97 -12.27
CA LYS A 148 6.89 -26.23 -12.58
C LYS A 148 7.03 -26.03 -14.08
N SER A 149 7.96 -25.17 -14.50
CA SER A 149 8.31 -25.04 -15.91
C SER A 149 8.90 -26.37 -16.38
N SER A 150 8.06 -27.28 -16.87
CA SER A 150 8.51 -28.43 -17.63
C SER A 150 8.85 -27.93 -19.02
N GLY A 151 10.14 -27.92 -19.33
CA GLY A 151 10.61 -27.63 -20.67
C GLY A 151 10.07 -28.62 -21.69
N ARG A 152 9.93 -28.08 -22.91
CA ARG A 152 9.92 -28.70 -24.25
C ARG A 152 8.58 -29.09 -24.89
N ALA A 153 8.21 -28.20 -25.81
CA ALA A 153 7.78 -28.42 -27.21
C ALA A 153 6.45 -29.14 -27.51
N GLY A 154 5.55 -28.36 -28.16
CA GLY A 154 4.59 -28.86 -29.14
C GLY A 154 3.14 -28.89 -28.67
N GLY A 155 2.35 -27.89 -29.10
CA GLY A 155 0.88 -27.95 -29.03
C GLY A 155 0.25 -26.65 -28.54
N ARG A 156 -0.54 -26.01 -29.40
CA ARG A 156 -1.27 -24.74 -29.24
C ARG A 156 -1.83 -24.49 -27.83
N SER A 157 -1.35 -23.44 -27.16
CA SER A 157 -1.98 -22.89 -25.96
C SER A 157 -2.90 -21.71 -26.30
N VAL A 158 -4.14 -21.84 -25.85
CA VAL A 158 -5.17 -20.80 -25.82
C VAL A 158 -4.73 -19.69 -24.86
N PHE A 159 -4.56 -18.47 -25.36
CA PHE A 159 -4.43 -17.27 -24.53
C PHE A 159 -5.82 -16.80 -24.10
N LEU A 160 -6.15 -16.92 -22.81
CA LEU A 160 -7.20 -16.11 -22.20
C LEU A 160 -6.51 -14.89 -21.57
N ALA A 161 -6.35 -13.83 -22.37
CA ALA A 161 -5.99 -12.52 -21.86
C ALA A 161 -7.25 -11.86 -21.28
N VAL A 162 -7.25 -11.56 -19.97
CA VAL A 162 -8.19 -10.60 -19.39
C VAL A 162 -7.37 -9.48 -18.75
N TYR A 163 -6.95 -8.54 -19.59
CA TYR A 163 -6.76 -7.14 -19.23
C TYR A 163 -7.75 -6.36 -20.10
N PRO A 164 -8.64 -5.51 -19.56
CA PRO A 164 -9.36 -4.58 -20.39
C PRO A 164 -8.38 -3.53 -20.92
N ALA A 165 -8.50 -3.30 -22.23
CA ALA A 165 -7.72 -2.36 -23.01
C ALA A 165 -7.82 -0.92 -22.48
N SER A 166 -6.72 -0.21 -22.70
CA SER A 166 -6.54 1.23 -22.78
C SER A 166 -7.83 2.04 -22.95
N VAL A 167 -8.11 2.93 -22.00
CA VAL A 167 -9.06 4.04 -22.18
C VAL A 167 -8.35 5.12 -23.02
N PRO A 168 -8.83 5.48 -24.22
CA PRO A 168 -8.27 6.61 -24.96
C PRO A 168 -8.73 7.94 -24.32
N LEU A 169 -7.80 8.88 -24.17
CA LEU A 169 -8.09 10.26 -23.73
C LEU A 169 -8.93 11.00 -24.79
N PRO A 170 -9.91 11.83 -24.40
CA PRO A 170 -10.62 12.69 -25.33
C PRO A 170 -9.69 13.78 -25.88
N ARG A 171 -9.71 13.99 -27.20
CA ARG A 171 -9.04 15.13 -27.84
C ARG A 171 -9.77 16.41 -27.45
N MET A 172 -9.08 17.33 -26.77
CA MET A 172 -9.53 18.72 -26.65
C MET A 172 -9.33 19.40 -28.00
N THR A 173 -10.40 19.82 -28.65
CA THR A 173 -10.35 20.85 -29.68
C THR A 173 -10.36 22.22 -28.99
N ALA A 174 -9.35 23.03 -29.24
CA ALA A 174 -9.29 24.42 -28.80
C ALA A 174 -10.28 25.29 -29.61
N PRO A 175 -10.89 26.33 -29.00
CA PRO A 175 -11.31 27.52 -29.73
C PRO A 175 -10.12 28.43 -30.04
#